data_AF-A0A352VKD1-F1
#
_entry.id   AF-A0A352VKD1-F1
#
_cell.length_a   1.000
_cell.length_b   1.000
_cell.length_c   1.000
_cell.angle_alpha   90.00
_cell.angle_beta   90.00
_cell.angle_gamma   90.00
#
_symmetry.space_group_name_H-M   'P 1'
#
loop_
_entity.id
_entity.type
_entity.pdbx_description
1 polymer ?
#
loop_
_entity_poly.entity_id
_entity_poly.type
_entity_poly.pdbx_seq_one_letter_code
_entity_poly.pdbx_strand_id
1 'polypeptide(L)'
;MVLVNGKIVTVDAAMPQAEAIAVRGDRIVAVGSTQEIEALVGDATRVVELGGRLVIPGFIEGHGHYSSLGQSKMILDLTQATTWDEIVAMVAEAVQSTPAGEWIQGRGWHQEKWLAAPEVTVDGSSAVALPLPATDLVGCIFNQGGAVSDEITRRD
;
A
#
# COMPACT_ATOMS: atom_id res chain seq x y z
N MET A 1 -26.63 1.86 14.96
CA MET A 1 -25.50 1.38 15.77
C MET A 1 -25.14 2.46 16.76
N VAL A 2 -24.72 2.10 17.96
CA VAL A 2 -24.11 3.02 18.92
C VAL A 2 -22.73 2.51 19.30
N LEU A 3 -21.79 3.43 19.51
CA LEU A 3 -20.50 3.15 20.15
C LEU A 3 -20.53 3.83 21.52
N VAL A 4 -20.26 3.09 22.60
CA VAL A 4 -20.37 3.60 23.98
C VAL A 4 -19.07 3.39 24.76
N ASN A 5 -18.98 4.05 25.93
CA ASN A 5 -17.82 4.09 26.82
C ASN A 5 -16.48 4.28 26.10
N GLY A 6 -16.42 5.19 25.14
CA GLY A 6 -15.20 5.57 24.42
C GLY A 6 -14.59 6.86 24.91
N LYS A 7 -13.45 7.21 24.30
CA LYS A 7 -12.92 8.57 24.26
C LYS A 7 -13.10 9.07 22.83
N ILE A 8 -14.02 10.00 22.59
CA ILE A 8 -14.39 10.39 21.24
C ILE A 8 -13.93 11.81 20.99
N VAL A 9 -13.06 12.00 19.99
CA VAL A 9 -12.64 13.33 19.54
C VAL A 9 -13.56 13.76 18.40
N THR A 10 -14.28 14.86 18.59
CA THR A 10 -15.27 15.36 17.61
C THR A 10 -14.67 16.37 16.62
N VAL A 11 -13.59 17.05 17.03
CA VAL A 11 -13.01 18.22 16.33
C VAL A 11 -13.99 19.41 16.27
N ASP A 12 -15.06 19.38 17.06
CA ASP A 12 -15.94 20.52 17.32
C ASP A 12 -15.44 21.29 18.55
N ALA A 13 -15.19 22.60 18.42
CA ALA A 13 -14.75 23.44 19.52
C ALA A 13 -15.78 23.52 20.67
N ALA A 14 -17.08 23.36 20.39
CA ALA A 14 -18.13 23.39 21.40
C ALA A 14 -18.24 22.09 22.20
N MET A 15 -17.83 20.96 21.62
CA MET A 15 -17.85 19.64 22.27
C MET A 15 -16.63 18.82 21.84
N PRO A 16 -15.41 19.20 22.25
CA PRO A 16 -14.18 18.61 21.70
C PRO A 16 -14.00 17.13 22.06
N GLN A 17 -14.65 16.67 23.14
CA GLN A 17 -14.65 15.29 23.58
C GLN A 17 -16.06 14.81 23.94
N ALA A 18 -16.32 13.52 23.71
CA ALA A 18 -17.53 12.81 24.08
C ALA A 18 -17.21 11.36 24.47
N GLU A 19 -18.20 10.63 24.99
CA GLU A 19 -18.04 9.23 25.41
C GLU A 19 -18.70 8.25 24.45
N ALA A 20 -19.72 8.70 23.71
CA ALA A 20 -20.52 7.84 22.85
C ALA A 20 -21.02 8.55 21.58
N ILE A 21 -21.29 7.76 20.54
CA ILE A 21 -21.93 8.22 19.30
C ILE A 21 -23.05 7.27 18.87
N ALA A 22 -24.12 7.85 18.34
CA ALA A 22 -25.17 7.11 17.64
C ALA A 22 -25.05 7.33 16.13
N VAL A 23 -25.08 6.23 15.37
CA VAL A 23 -25.01 6.20 13.91
C VAL A 23 -26.25 5.51 13.35
N ARG A 24 -26.90 6.15 12.39
CA ARG A 24 -28.01 5.58 11.61
C ARG A 24 -27.63 5.60 10.13
N GLY A 25 -27.48 4.41 9.54
CA GLY A 25 -26.98 4.29 8.17
C GLY A 25 -25.56 4.85 8.07
N ASP A 26 -25.40 5.87 7.25
CA ASP A 26 -24.16 6.60 6.94
C ASP A 26 -23.99 7.91 7.73
N ARG A 27 -24.90 8.22 8.67
CA ARG A 27 -24.90 9.49 9.42
C ARG A 27 -24.78 9.30 10.92
N ILE A 28 -23.99 10.17 11.54
CA ILE A 28 -24.00 10.38 12.99
C ILE A 28 -25.27 11.19 13.33
N VAL A 29 -26.08 10.68 14.25
CA VAL A 29 -27.36 11.29 14.66
C VAL A 29 -27.33 11.86 16.07
N ALA A 30 -26.36 11.45 16.89
CA ALA A 30 -26.11 12.03 18.20
C ALA A 30 -24.66 11.75 18.65
N VAL A 31 -24.11 12.66 19.45
CA VAL A 31 -22.80 12.57 20.10
C VAL A 31 -22.99 13.07 21.53
N GLY A 32 -22.46 12.38 22.53
CA GLY A 32 -22.65 12.77 23.93
C GLY A 32 -22.03 11.81 24.93
N SER A 33 -22.57 11.79 26.14
CA SER A 33 -22.24 10.81 27.17
C SER A 33 -22.73 9.41 26.80
N THR A 34 -22.16 8.38 27.42
CA THR A 34 -22.67 7.00 27.25
C THR A 34 -24.15 6.92 27.57
N GLN A 35 -24.58 7.52 28.68
CA GLN A 35 -25.95 7.43 29.16
C GLN A 35 -26.95 8.04 28.16
N GLU A 36 -26.65 9.19 27.58
CA GLU A 36 -27.51 9.86 26.59
C GLU A 36 -27.68 9.00 25.33
N ILE A 37 -26.60 8.36 24.88
CA ILE A 37 -26.61 7.53 23.67
C ILE A 37 -27.25 6.17 23.90
N GLU A 38 -27.06 5.56 25.08
CA GLU A 38 -27.73 4.31 25.47
C GLU A 38 -29.26 4.46 25.49
N ALA A 39 -29.78 5.64 25.84
CA ALA A 39 -31.21 5.92 25.79
C ALA A 39 -31.81 5.88 24.36
N LEU A 40 -30.98 5.90 23.31
CA LEU A 40 -31.38 5.80 21.91
C LEU A 40 -31.36 4.35 21.39
N VAL A 41 -30.96 3.38 22.22
CA VAL A 41 -30.91 1.96 21.85
C VAL A 41 -32.33 1.41 21.75
N GLY A 42 -32.62 0.71 20.66
CA GLY A 42 -33.83 -0.09 20.48
C GLY A 42 -33.48 -1.49 19.99
N ASP A 43 -34.48 -2.33 19.76
CA ASP A 43 -34.30 -3.77 19.53
C ASP A 43 -33.36 -4.13 18.37
N ALA A 44 -33.27 -3.27 17.34
CA ALA A 44 -32.39 -3.48 16.19
C ALA A 44 -31.05 -2.73 16.28
N THR A 45 -30.80 -1.99 17.37
CA THR A 45 -29.59 -1.19 17.52
C THR A 45 -28.42 -2.06 17.95
N ARG A 46 -27.46 -2.25 17.04
CA ARG A 46 -26.14 -2.79 17.41
C ARG A 46 -25.44 -1.85 18.39
N VAL A 47 -25.12 -2.36 19.58
CA VAL A 47 -24.28 -1.69 20.56
C VAL A 47 -22.85 -2.20 20.42
N VAL A 48 -21.87 -1.30 20.36
CA VAL A 48 -20.45 -1.63 20.36
C VAL A 48 -19.83 -1.00 21.59
N GLU A 49 -19.31 -1.85 22.47
CA GLU A 49 -18.64 -1.38 23.68
C GLU A 49 -17.16 -1.08 23.42
N LEU A 50 -16.72 0.15 23.68
CA LEU A 50 -15.36 0.60 23.37
C LEU A 50 -14.39 0.35 24.52
N GLY A 51 -14.84 0.34 25.77
CA GLY A 51 -14.00 0.07 26.94
C GLY A 51 -12.85 1.09 27.11
N GLY A 52 -13.16 2.38 26.89
CA GLY A 52 -12.24 3.51 27.00
C GLY A 52 -11.34 3.75 25.78
N ARG A 53 -11.53 2.98 24.69
CA ARG A 53 -10.77 3.16 23.44
C ARG A 53 -11.10 4.48 22.74
N LEU A 54 -10.15 4.96 21.97
CA LEU A 54 -10.22 6.23 21.24
C LEU A 54 -10.98 6.07 19.92
N VAL A 55 -11.88 7.01 19.64
CA VAL A 55 -12.52 7.22 18.34
C VAL A 55 -12.13 8.61 17.84
N ILE A 56 -11.69 8.67 16.59
CA ILE A 56 -11.35 9.90 15.87
C ILE A 56 -12.10 9.92 14.54
N PRO A 57 -12.26 11.10 13.90
CA PRO A 57 -12.71 11.15 12.52
C PRO A 57 -11.79 10.32 11.62
N GLY A 58 -12.39 9.65 10.63
CA GLY A 58 -11.61 8.94 9.62
C GLY A 58 -10.72 9.91 8.85
N PHE A 59 -9.53 9.44 8.44
CA PHE A 59 -8.65 10.24 7.59
C PHE A 59 -9.31 10.47 6.22
N ILE A 60 -9.16 11.70 5.72
CA ILE A 60 -9.58 12.10 4.38
C ILE A 60 -8.31 12.36 3.57
N GLU A 61 -8.08 11.56 2.54
CA GLU A 61 -7.00 11.75 1.58
C GLU A 61 -7.49 12.61 0.41
N GLY A 62 -6.81 13.72 0.15
CA GLY A 62 -7.20 14.71 -0.86
C GLY A 62 -6.47 14.58 -2.20
N HIS A 63 -5.37 13.84 -2.25
CA HIS A 63 -4.50 13.74 -3.43
C HIS A 63 -3.72 12.42 -3.52
N GLY A 64 -4.41 11.29 -3.35
CA GLY A 64 -3.82 9.96 -3.51
C GLY A 64 -3.88 9.44 -4.95
N HIS A 65 -2.74 8.97 -5.49
CA HIS A 65 -2.70 8.22 -6.75
C HIS A 65 -3.00 6.73 -6.52
N TYR A 66 -4.26 6.40 -6.22
CA TYR A 66 -4.65 5.03 -5.84
C TYR A 66 -4.43 3.98 -6.93
N SER A 67 -4.64 4.31 -8.20
CA SER A 67 -4.39 3.38 -9.32
C SER A 67 -2.90 3.01 -9.39
N SER A 68 -2.01 4.00 -9.29
CA SER A 68 -0.57 3.78 -9.28
C SER A 68 -0.11 3.05 -8.02
N LEU A 69 -0.72 3.32 -6.87
CA LEU A 69 -0.48 2.58 -5.63
C LEU A 69 -0.90 1.11 -5.79
N GLY A 70 -2.09 0.85 -6.32
CA GLY A 70 -2.57 -0.50 -6.61
C GLY A 70 -1.66 -1.24 -7.58
N GLN A 71 -1.30 -0.61 -8.70
CA GLN A 71 -0.34 -1.16 -9.66
C GLN A 71 0.99 -1.49 -8.99
N SER A 72 1.49 -0.62 -8.11
CA SER A 72 2.76 -0.88 -7.42
C SER A 72 2.74 -2.10 -6.51
N LYS A 73 1.56 -2.54 -6.07
CA LYS A 73 1.38 -3.75 -5.25
C LYS A 73 1.19 -5.02 -6.08
N MET A 74 1.03 -4.88 -7.40
CA MET A 74 0.88 -5.99 -8.34
C MET A 74 2.18 -6.29 -9.11
N ILE A 75 3.22 -5.49 -8.89
CA ILE A 75 4.54 -5.64 -9.52
C ILE A 75 5.59 -5.98 -8.46
N LEU A 76 6.78 -6.40 -8.88
CA LEU A 76 7.87 -6.73 -7.95
C LEU A 76 8.27 -5.52 -7.08
N ASP A 77 8.27 -5.71 -5.77
CA ASP A 77 8.77 -4.74 -4.80
C ASP A 77 10.28 -4.93 -4.58
N LEU A 78 11.08 -4.14 -5.28
CA LEU A 78 12.54 -4.21 -5.22
C LEU A 78 13.13 -3.32 -4.12
N THR A 79 12.30 -2.76 -3.21
CA THR A 79 12.76 -1.77 -2.22
C THR A 79 13.72 -2.32 -1.18
N GLN A 80 13.69 -3.63 -0.94
CA GLN A 80 14.53 -4.34 0.03
C GLN A 80 15.80 -4.93 -0.60
N ALA A 81 15.95 -4.87 -1.93
CA ALA A 81 17.14 -5.42 -2.58
C ALA A 81 18.39 -4.58 -2.24
N THR A 82 19.37 -5.26 -1.66
CA THR A 82 20.68 -4.74 -1.27
C THR A 82 21.80 -5.23 -2.18
N THR A 83 21.48 -6.10 -3.12
CA THR A 83 22.39 -6.50 -4.18
C THR A 83 21.66 -6.58 -5.51
N TRP A 84 22.45 -6.54 -6.57
CA TRP A 84 21.96 -6.77 -7.91
C TRP A 84 21.45 -8.20 -8.11
N ASP A 85 22.17 -9.18 -7.56
CA ASP A 85 21.82 -10.60 -7.66
C ASP A 85 20.47 -10.91 -7.01
N GLU A 86 20.11 -10.18 -5.94
CA GLU A 86 18.77 -10.26 -5.35
C GLU A 86 17.69 -9.83 -6.33
N ILE A 87 17.88 -8.71 -7.06
CA ILE A 87 16.91 -8.26 -8.07
C ILE A 87 16.78 -9.31 -9.19
N VAL A 88 17.91 -9.85 -9.66
CA VAL A 88 17.94 -10.92 -10.67
C VAL A 88 17.18 -12.16 -10.17
N ALA A 89 17.42 -12.58 -8.93
CA ALA A 89 16.73 -13.72 -8.32
C ALA A 89 15.22 -13.50 -8.23
N MET A 90 14.79 -12.30 -7.84
CA MET A 90 13.36 -11.93 -7.76
C MET A 90 12.68 -11.96 -9.13
N VAL A 91 13.36 -11.48 -10.18
CA VAL A 91 12.85 -11.58 -11.56
C VAL A 91 12.81 -13.03 -12.02
N ALA A 92 13.86 -13.82 -11.76
CA ALA A 92 13.91 -15.24 -12.12
C ALA A 92 12.82 -16.06 -11.43
N GLU A 93 12.45 -15.72 -10.19
CA GLU A 93 11.30 -16.31 -9.51
C GLU A 93 9.98 -15.93 -10.20
N ALA A 94 9.79 -14.65 -10.53
CA ALA A 94 8.59 -14.18 -11.22
C ALA A 94 8.39 -14.82 -12.60
N VAL A 95 9.48 -15.09 -13.33
CA VAL A 95 9.44 -15.78 -14.63
C VAL A 95 8.78 -17.17 -14.52
N GLN A 96 8.97 -17.87 -13.40
CA GLN A 96 8.44 -19.23 -13.24
C GLN A 96 6.90 -19.28 -13.24
N SER A 97 6.26 -18.20 -12.77
CA SER A 97 4.80 -18.10 -12.66
C SER A 97 4.16 -17.16 -13.68
N THR A 98 4.95 -16.39 -14.44
CA THR A 98 4.45 -15.46 -15.46
C THR A 98 4.29 -16.18 -16.81
N PRO A 99 3.09 -16.17 -17.43
CA PRO A 99 2.86 -16.71 -18.77
C PRO A 99 3.78 -16.10 -19.83
N ALA A 100 4.03 -16.87 -20.90
CA ALA A 100 4.70 -16.33 -22.08
C ALA A 100 3.86 -15.19 -22.69
N GLY A 101 4.54 -14.14 -23.17
CA GLY A 101 3.93 -12.91 -23.68
C GLY A 101 3.55 -11.89 -22.61
N GLU A 102 3.59 -12.24 -21.32
CA GLU A 102 3.24 -11.32 -20.23
C GLU A 102 4.44 -10.55 -19.67
N TRP A 103 4.13 -9.38 -19.10
CA TRP A 103 5.11 -8.46 -18.56
C TRP A 103 5.38 -8.71 -17.08
N ILE A 104 6.66 -8.84 -16.73
CA ILE A 104 7.17 -8.73 -15.38
C ILE A 104 7.62 -7.28 -15.18
N GLN A 105 6.99 -6.62 -14.23
CA GLN A 105 7.30 -5.25 -13.84
C GLN A 105 7.87 -5.26 -12.42
N GLY A 106 8.73 -4.29 -12.10
CA GLY A 106 9.28 -4.10 -10.76
C GLY A 106 9.59 -2.65 -10.49
N ARG A 107 9.68 -2.26 -9.21
CA ARG A 107 10.06 -0.89 -8.83
C ARG A 107 10.76 -0.83 -7.48
N GLY A 108 11.43 0.30 -7.22
CA GLY A 108 11.86 0.68 -5.87
C GLY A 108 13.30 0.32 -5.49
N TRP A 109 14.05 -0.27 -6.42
CA TRP A 109 15.49 -0.46 -6.26
C TRP A 109 16.21 0.90 -6.20
N HIS A 110 17.33 0.94 -5.50
CA HIS A 110 18.16 2.15 -5.40
C HIS A 110 19.62 1.76 -5.13
N GLN A 111 20.55 2.17 -5.98
CA GLN A 111 21.95 1.74 -5.93
C GLN A 111 22.67 2.14 -4.64
N GLU A 112 22.25 3.21 -3.97
CA GLU A 112 22.82 3.59 -2.66
C GLU A 112 22.57 2.55 -1.57
N LYS A 113 21.56 1.67 -1.75
CA LYS A 113 21.30 0.57 -0.83
C LYS A 113 22.20 -0.63 -1.09
N TRP A 114 22.96 -0.62 -2.19
CA TRP A 114 23.68 -1.80 -2.61
C TRP A 114 25.02 -1.96 -1.89
N LEU A 115 25.32 -3.20 -1.51
CA LEU A 115 26.57 -3.55 -0.83
C LEU A 115 27.80 -3.37 -1.75
N ALA A 116 27.60 -3.51 -3.05
CA ALA A 116 28.61 -3.29 -4.07
C ALA A 116 27.94 -2.85 -5.38
N ALA A 117 28.70 -2.14 -6.22
CA ALA A 117 28.28 -1.88 -7.59
C ALA A 117 28.26 -3.21 -8.38
N PRO A 118 27.31 -3.41 -9.31
CA PRO A 118 27.29 -4.61 -10.14
C PRO A 118 28.49 -4.61 -11.09
N GLU A 119 29.03 -5.79 -11.36
CA GLU A 119 30.13 -5.98 -12.30
C GLU A 119 29.69 -5.74 -13.76
N VAL A 120 28.41 -5.91 -14.07
CA VAL A 120 27.83 -5.72 -15.40
C VAL A 120 26.97 -4.46 -15.41
N THR A 121 27.25 -3.57 -16.36
CA THR A 121 26.46 -2.38 -16.66
C THR A 121 26.17 -2.35 -18.15
N VAL A 122 25.00 -1.85 -18.56
CA VAL A 122 24.66 -1.58 -19.97
C VAL A 122 24.40 -0.07 -20.10
N ASP A 123 25.05 0.57 -21.07
CA ASP A 123 24.95 2.02 -21.34
C ASP A 123 25.18 2.93 -20.11
N GLY A 124 26.15 2.57 -19.26
CA GLY A 124 26.52 3.39 -18.10
C GLY A 124 25.53 3.33 -16.93
N SER A 125 24.51 2.46 -17.02
CA SER A 125 23.58 2.15 -15.93
C SER A 125 23.66 0.67 -15.56
N SER A 126 23.38 0.36 -14.30
CA SER A 126 23.25 -1.02 -13.82
C SER A 126 22.09 -1.70 -14.56
N ALA A 127 22.41 -2.58 -15.50
CA ALA A 127 21.43 -3.21 -16.39
C ALA A 127 21.79 -4.68 -16.58
N VAL A 128 20.77 -5.54 -16.64
CA VAL A 128 20.95 -6.99 -16.75
C VAL A 128 20.87 -7.35 -18.22
N ALA A 129 21.89 -8.02 -18.74
CA ALA A 129 21.69 -9.08 -19.72
C ALA A 129 21.55 -10.36 -18.90
N LEU A 130 20.33 -10.85 -18.67
CA LEU A 130 20.12 -12.06 -17.88
C LEU A 130 20.81 -13.22 -18.63
N PRO A 131 21.72 -14.01 -18.00
CA PRO A 131 22.27 -15.21 -18.60
C PRO A 131 21.23 -16.34 -18.51
N LEU A 132 20.05 -16.09 -19.07
CA LEU A 132 19.05 -17.09 -19.38
C LEU A 132 19.24 -17.42 -20.88
N PRO A 133 18.93 -18.65 -21.33
CA PRO A 133 19.10 -19.03 -22.73
C PRO A 133 18.52 -17.94 -23.62
N ALA A 134 19.29 -17.52 -24.62
CA ALA A 134 19.17 -16.28 -25.39
C ALA A 134 17.84 -16.07 -26.16
N THR A 135 16.84 -16.91 -25.91
CA THR A 135 15.56 -16.95 -26.62
C THR A 135 14.40 -16.32 -25.85
N ASP A 136 14.46 -16.20 -24.52
CA ASP A 136 13.19 -16.10 -23.75
C ASP A 136 12.88 -14.73 -23.13
N LEU A 137 13.82 -13.77 -23.07
CA LEU A 137 13.60 -12.46 -22.44
C LEU A 137 14.34 -11.32 -23.15
N VAL A 138 13.66 -10.19 -23.33
CA VAL A 138 14.26 -8.88 -23.64
C VAL A 138 14.04 -7.99 -22.42
N GLY A 139 15.08 -7.36 -21.87
CA GLY A 139 14.93 -6.45 -20.74
C GLY A 139 16.07 -5.44 -20.60
N CYS A 140 15.72 -4.21 -20.17
CA CYS A 140 16.63 -3.19 -19.65
C CYS A 140 16.05 -2.63 -18.33
N ILE A 141 16.93 -2.22 -17.42
CA ILE A 141 16.66 -1.52 -16.16
C ILE A 141 17.46 -0.20 -16.18
N PHE A 142 16.83 0.95 -15.92
CA PHE A 142 17.54 2.26 -15.82
C PHE A 142 17.02 3.12 -14.66
N ASN A 143 17.95 3.69 -13.87
CA ASN A 143 17.69 4.72 -12.86
C ASN A 143 18.18 6.09 -13.36
N GLN A 144 17.33 7.13 -13.28
CA GLN A 144 17.67 8.43 -12.70
C GLN A 144 16.40 9.28 -12.50
N GLY A 145 16.07 9.62 -11.24
CA GLY A 145 15.51 10.93 -10.89
C GLY A 145 14.05 11.28 -11.22
N GLY A 146 13.25 10.42 -11.86
CA GLY A 146 11.83 10.71 -12.06
C GLY A 146 11.15 9.71 -12.98
N ALA A 147 10.15 9.00 -12.46
CA ALA A 147 9.23 8.11 -13.18
C ALA A 147 9.84 7.28 -14.33
N VAL A 148 10.39 6.11 -14.02
CA VAL A 148 10.70 5.08 -15.02
C VAL A 148 10.01 3.79 -14.61
N SER A 149 9.19 3.22 -15.50
CA SER A 149 8.61 1.88 -15.38
C SER A 149 9.51 0.89 -16.11
N ASP A 150 9.92 -0.18 -15.44
CA ASP A 150 10.74 -1.24 -16.03
C ASP A 150 9.85 -2.33 -16.65
N GLU A 151 10.26 -2.81 -17.81
CA GLU A 151 9.46 -3.56 -18.77
C GLU A 151 10.22 -4.84 -19.16
N ILE A 152 9.86 -6.00 -18.59
CA ILE A 152 10.43 -7.32 -18.95
C ILE A 152 9.32 -8.19 -19.55
N THR A 153 9.40 -8.59 -20.83
CA THR A 153 8.41 -9.51 -21.44
C THR A 153 9.02 -10.89 -21.67
N ARG A 154 8.29 -11.94 -21.30
CA ARG A 154 8.61 -13.34 -21.65
C ARG A 154 8.24 -13.62 -23.11
N ARG A 155 9.14 -14.15 -23.94
CA ARG A 155 8.83 -14.55 -25.33
C ARG A 155 8.25 -15.98 -25.43
N ASP A 156 7.59 -16.26 -26.55
CA ASP A 156 7.02 -17.56 -26.94
C ASP A 156 8.05 -18.68 -27.09
#